data_AF-A0A957ET63-F1
#
_entry.id   AF-A0A957ET63-F1
#
_cell.length_a   1.000
_cell.length_b   1.000
_cell.length_c   1.000
_cell.angle_alpha   90.00
_cell.angle_beta   90.00
_cell.angle_gamma   90.00
#
_symmetry.space_group_name_H-M   'P 1'
#
loop_
_entity.id
_entity.type
_entity.pdbx_description
1 polymer ?
#
loop_
_entity_poly.entity_id
_entity_poly.type
_entity_poly.pdbx_seq_one_letter_code
_entity_poly.pdbx_strand_id
1 'polypeptide(L)'
;MFYVNITGGKAKKGEIIRKKRKFPMSLDVVATLKEHFGEVRDPRQPGKVDHPLLNIFFITVCGVLCRADNWAAIEAFGNAQQEWLSQYLNLAKGIPSHDTLGDTFAMLDREQFSQGFLNWVQAGH
;
A
#
# COMPACT_ATOMS: atom_id res chain seq x y z
N MET A 1 -36.05 27.07 42.48
CA MET A 1 -37.41 26.72 42.95
C MET A 1 -38.32 26.74 41.72
N PHE A 2 -39.01 25.68 41.27
CA PHE A 2 -39.19 24.25 41.65
C PHE A 2 -39.37 23.44 40.32
N TYR A 3 -38.86 22.21 40.11
CA TYR A 3 -39.38 20.84 40.42
C TYR A 3 -40.79 20.49 39.86
N VAL A 4 -41.14 19.27 39.42
CA VAL A 4 -40.84 17.90 39.95
C VAL A 4 -40.66 16.79 38.87
N ASN A 5 -40.00 15.68 39.23
CA ASN A 5 -39.92 14.36 38.53
C ASN A 5 -41.29 13.60 38.60
N ILE A 6 -41.54 12.38 38.07
CA ILE A 6 -41.00 11.02 38.34
C ILE A 6 -41.63 10.10 37.27
N THR A 7 -41.03 9.06 36.66
CA THR A 7 -39.70 8.39 36.69
C THR A 7 -39.27 8.05 35.24
N GLY A 8 -37.99 7.76 35.00
CA GLY A 8 -37.47 7.41 33.66
C GLY A 8 -36.79 6.04 33.56
N GLY A 9 -36.94 5.35 32.42
CA GLY A 9 -36.25 4.07 32.16
C GLY A 9 -36.81 3.21 31.02
N LYS A 10 -37.33 3.78 29.91
CA LYS A 10 -37.79 2.96 28.77
C LYS A 10 -36.61 2.54 27.87
N ALA A 11 -36.49 1.24 27.65
CA ALA A 11 -35.53 0.65 26.72
C ALA A 11 -35.69 1.24 25.30
N LYS A 12 -34.57 1.55 24.64
CA LYS A 12 -34.54 1.87 23.21
C LYS A 12 -33.93 0.72 22.41
N LYS A 13 -34.55 0.48 21.26
CA LYS A 13 -34.42 -0.72 20.42
C LYS A 13 -33.22 -0.61 19.48
N GLY A 14 -32.25 -1.50 19.63
CA GLY A 14 -31.37 -1.93 18.55
C GLY A 14 -30.40 -0.90 17.97
N GLU A 15 -29.68 -0.15 18.81
CA GLU A 15 -28.51 0.60 18.34
C GLU A 15 -27.33 -0.38 18.16
N ILE A 16 -27.12 -0.83 16.91
CA ILE A 16 -25.92 -1.60 16.57
C ILE A 16 -24.74 -0.63 16.60
N ILE A 17 -24.13 -0.49 17.78
CA ILE A 17 -22.83 0.16 17.95
C ILE A 17 -21.85 -0.63 17.08
N ARG A 18 -21.61 -0.15 15.85
CA ARG A 18 -20.50 -0.58 15.03
C ARG A 18 -19.23 -0.17 15.78
N LYS A 19 -18.78 -1.05 16.67
CA LYS A 19 -17.46 -1.02 17.29
C LYS A 19 -16.47 -1.12 16.13
N LYS A 20 -16.13 0.03 15.52
CA LYS A 20 -15.05 0.15 14.54
C LYS A 20 -13.87 -0.53 15.22
N ARG A 21 -13.47 -1.71 14.72
CA ARG A 21 -12.28 -2.37 15.20
C ARG A 21 -11.13 -1.43 14.84
N LYS A 22 -10.71 -0.61 15.81
CA LYS A 22 -9.36 -0.08 15.84
C LYS A 22 -8.48 -1.31 15.99
N PHE A 23 -8.09 -1.88 14.85
CA PHE A 23 -7.02 -2.86 14.82
C PHE A 23 -5.76 -2.14 15.33
N PRO A 24 -5.16 -2.58 16.44
CA PRO A 24 -3.93 -2.01 16.93
C PRO A 24 -2.78 -2.61 16.13
N MET A 25 -2.55 -2.10 14.92
CA MET A 25 -1.37 -2.41 14.13
C MET A 25 -1.09 -1.27 13.14
N SER A 26 -0.27 -0.32 13.57
CA SER A 26 0.48 0.55 12.66
C SER A 26 1.66 -0.26 12.12
N LEU A 27 1.38 -1.23 11.25
CA LEU A 27 2.39 -1.75 10.35
C LEU A 27 2.54 -0.72 9.23
N ASP A 28 3.59 0.09 9.32
CA ASP A 28 4.04 0.89 8.19
C ASP A 28 4.61 -0.08 7.14
N VAL A 29 3.73 -0.70 6.36
CA VAL A 29 4.08 -1.70 5.33
C VAL A 29 5.13 -1.18 4.36
N VAL A 30 5.14 0.14 4.10
CA VAL A 30 6.16 0.83 3.29
C VAL A 30 7.51 0.92 4.01
N ALA A 31 7.54 1.02 5.35
CA ALA A 31 8.78 0.95 6.13
C ALA A 31 9.35 -0.47 6.13
N THR A 32 8.52 -1.50 6.29
CA THR A 32 8.97 -2.91 6.20
C THR A 32 9.45 -3.26 4.79
N LEU A 33 8.75 -2.78 3.75
CA LEU A 33 9.19 -2.94 2.37
C LEU A 33 10.50 -2.17 2.10
N LYS A 34 10.68 -0.98 2.68
CA LYS A 34 11.95 -0.23 2.61
C LYS A 34 13.11 -0.96 3.29
N GLU A 35 12.87 -1.61 4.42
CA GLU A 35 13.87 -2.39 5.16
C GLU A 35 14.35 -3.59 4.34
N HIS A 36 13.43 -4.39 3.81
CA HIS A 36 13.75 -5.65 3.14
C HIS A 36 14.20 -5.48 1.67
N PHE A 37 13.83 -4.37 1.01
CA PHE A 37 14.31 -4.00 -0.32
C PHE A 37 15.43 -2.94 -0.29
N GLY A 38 15.92 -2.55 0.89
CA GLY A 38 16.95 -1.51 1.05
C GLY A 38 18.30 -1.86 0.41
N GLU A 39 18.59 -3.17 0.29
CA GLU A 39 19.81 -3.68 -0.36
C GLU A 39 19.67 -3.82 -1.89
N VAL A 40 18.44 -3.76 -2.43
CA VAL A 40 18.22 -3.86 -3.88
C VAL A 40 18.69 -2.58 -4.55
N ARG A 41 19.82 -2.67 -5.25
CA ARG A 41 20.39 -1.52 -5.96
C ARG A 41 19.47 -1.10 -7.10
N ASP A 42 19.08 0.18 -7.13
CA ASP A 42 18.38 0.77 -8.27
C ASP A 42 19.33 0.83 -9.50
N PRO A 43 19.04 0.12 -10.60
CA PRO A 43 19.89 0.08 -11.79
C PRO A 43 19.63 1.27 -12.73
N ARG A 44 18.55 2.04 -12.49
CA ARG A 44 18.08 3.10 -13.40
C ARG A 44 18.99 4.32 -13.32
N GLN A 45 19.07 5.07 -14.41
CA GLN A 45 19.95 6.24 -14.50
C GLN A 45 19.56 7.33 -13.47
N PRO A 46 20.44 7.71 -12.52
CA PRO A 46 20.18 8.80 -11.60
C PRO A 46 19.85 10.10 -12.32
N GLY A 47 18.82 10.81 -11.85
CA GLY A 47 18.31 12.03 -12.50
C GLY A 47 17.31 11.80 -13.63
N LYS A 48 17.05 10.55 -14.04
CA LYS A 48 15.94 10.16 -14.95
C LYS A 48 14.90 9.26 -14.27
N VAL A 49 14.71 9.46 -12.96
CA VAL A 49 13.82 8.64 -12.14
C VAL A 49 12.74 9.54 -11.54
N ASP A 50 11.53 9.47 -12.10
CA ASP A 50 10.35 10.17 -11.57
C ASP A 50 9.66 9.40 -10.43
N HIS A 51 9.78 8.07 -10.41
CA HIS A 51 9.12 7.19 -9.43
C HIS A 51 10.16 6.44 -8.58
N PRO A 52 10.16 6.61 -7.24
CA PRO A 52 11.00 5.82 -6.32
C PRO A 52 10.83 4.32 -6.54
N LEU A 53 11.92 3.55 -6.45
CA LEU A 53 11.89 2.10 -6.71
C LEU A 53 10.88 1.36 -5.81
N LEU A 54 10.79 1.77 -4.54
CA LEU A 54 9.85 1.20 -3.57
C LEU A 54 8.38 1.47 -3.94
N ASN A 55 8.07 2.60 -4.59
CA ASN A 55 6.71 2.87 -5.08
C ASN A 55 6.34 1.89 -6.19
N ILE A 56 7.27 1.63 -7.13
CA ILE A 56 7.09 0.65 -8.21
C ILE A 56 6.82 -0.74 -7.61
N PHE A 57 7.66 -1.19 -6.67
CA PHE A 57 7.49 -2.48 -6.01
C PHE A 57 6.15 -2.60 -5.28
N PHE A 58 5.76 -1.59 -4.51
CA PHE A 58 4.49 -1.59 -3.78
C PHE A 58 3.30 -1.66 -4.74
N ILE A 59 3.27 -0.82 -5.79
CA ILE A 59 2.19 -0.81 -6.78
C ILE A 59 2.10 -2.14 -7.53
N THR A 60 3.24 -2.70 -7.96
CA THR A 60 3.29 -4.00 -8.65
C THR A 60 2.81 -5.14 -7.76
N VAL A 61 3.23 -5.21 -6.49
CA VAL A 61 2.77 -6.24 -5.55
C VAL A 61 1.27 -6.13 -5.32
N CYS A 62 0.74 -4.92 -5.07
CA CYS A 62 -0.70 -4.71 -4.93
C CYS A 62 -1.48 -5.09 -6.20
N GLY A 63 -0.98 -4.73 -7.39
CA GLY A 63 -1.59 -5.10 -8.66
C GLY A 63 -1.65 -6.61 -8.87
N VAL A 64 -0.55 -7.32 -8.63
CA VAL A 64 -0.47 -8.79 -8.75
C VAL A 64 -1.42 -9.48 -7.76
N LEU A 65 -1.50 -9.02 -6.51
CA LEU A 65 -2.47 -9.52 -5.53
C LEU A 65 -3.93 -9.27 -5.96
N CYS A 66 -4.19 -8.16 -6.66
CA CYS A 66 -5.47 -7.86 -7.32
C CYS A 66 -5.65 -8.53 -8.69
N ARG A 67 -4.79 -9.49 -9.06
CA ARG A 67 -4.81 -10.28 -10.30
C ARG A 67 -4.56 -9.46 -11.59
N ALA A 68 -3.87 -8.32 -11.50
CA ALA A 68 -3.28 -7.69 -12.67
C ALA A 68 -2.10 -8.55 -13.16
N ASP A 69 -2.25 -9.13 -14.35
CA ASP A 69 -1.35 -10.15 -14.92
C ASP A 69 -0.31 -9.59 -15.90
N ASN A 70 -0.35 -8.29 -16.19
CA ASN A 70 0.55 -7.59 -17.11
C ASN A 70 0.75 -6.12 -16.70
N TRP A 71 1.76 -5.45 -17.27
CA TRP A 71 2.13 -4.09 -16.90
C TRP A 71 1.03 -3.05 -17.15
N ALA A 72 0.26 -3.17 -18.23
CA ALA A 72 -0.87 -2.27 -18.51
C ALA A 72 -2.03 -2.48 -17.52
N ALA A 73 -2.26 -3.72 -17.07
CA ALA A 73 -3.21 -4.00 -15.99
C ALA A 73 -2.75 -3.45 -14.64
N ILE A 74 -1.44 -3.45 -14.34
CA ILE A 74 -0.87 -2.86 -13.12
C ILE A 74 -0.95 -1.33 -13.18
N GLU A 75 -0.66 -0.71 -14.32
CA GLU A 75 -0.87 0.72 -14.55
C GLU A 75 -2.34 1.10 -14.36
N ALA A 76 -3.27 0.35 -14.97
CA ALA A 76 -4.71 0.58 -14.83
C ALA A 76 -5.18 0.43 -13.37
N PHE A 77 -4.69 -0.60 -12.64
CA PHE A 77 -4.92 -0.76 -11.20
C PHE A 77 -4.40 0.44 -10.40
N GLY A 78 -3.16 0.88 -10.68
CA GLY A 78 -2.52 1.99 -9.99
C GLY A 78 -3.31 3.29 -10.16
N ASN A 79 -3.77 3.58 -11.39
CA ASN A 79 -4.63 4.74 -11.66
C ASN A 79 -5.98 4.61 -10.95
N ALA A 80 -6.63 3.44 -11.00
CA ALA A 80 -7.91 3.20 -10.34
C ALA A 80 -7.86 3.26 -8.80
N GLN A 81 -6.69 3.02 -8.20
CA GLN A 81 -6.47 3.04 -6.74
C GLN A 81 -5.55 4.19 -6.29
N GLN A 82 -5.32 5.20 -7.13
CA GLN A 82 -4.33 6.26 -6.87
C GLN A 82 -4.58 7.01 -5.54
N GLU A 83 -5.85 7.29 -5.20
CA GLU A 83 -6.20 7.93 -3.92
C GLU A 83 -5.79 7.07 -2.73
N TRP A 84 -6.07 5.76 -2.76
CA TRP A 84 -5.69 4.83 -1.71
C TRP A 84 -4.17 4.64 -1.62
N LEU A 85 -3.49 4.49 -2.76
CA LEU A 85 -2.04 4.40 -2.83
C LEU A 85 -1.34 5.65 -2.28
N SER A 86 -1.93 6.84 -2.47
CA SER A 86 -1.38 8.11 -1.94
C SER A 86 -1.35 8.20 -0.42
N GLN A 87 -2.07 7.32 0.29
CA GLN A 87 -2.02 7.21 1.76
C GLN A 87 -0.71 6.56 2.25
N TYR A 88 0.00 5.85 1.38
CA TYR A 88 1.21 5.09 1.70
C TYR A 88 2.43 5.57 0.91
N LEU A 89 2.22 6.07 -0.32
CA LEU A 89 3.27 6.40 -1.28
C LEU A 89 3.25 7.89 -1.65
N ASN A 90 4.44 8.48 -1.83
CA ASN A 90 4.55 9.79 -2.46
C ASN A 90 4.34 9.67 -3.98
N LEU A 91 3.14 10.04 -4.45
CA LEU A 91 2.75 9.98 -5.86
C LEU A 91 2.78 11.36 -6.55
N ALA A 92 3.69 12.26 -6.18
CA ALA A 92 3.81 13.60 -6.79
C ALA A 92 4.03 13.60 -8.33
N LYS A 93 4.51 12.48 -8.89
CA LYS A 93 4.68 12.25 -10.34
C LYS A 93 3.61 11.32 -10.94
N GLY A 94 2.58 10.96 -10.17
CA GLY A 94 1.54 10.01 -10.57
C GLY A 94 1.98 8.55 -10.51
N ILE A 95 1.26 7.71 -11.23
CA ILE A 95 1.48 6.27 -11.35
C ILE A 95 2.50 6.01 -12.49
N PRO A 96 3.49 5.11 -12.31
CA PRO A 96 4.41 4.74 -13.38
C PRO A 96 3.66 4.06 -14.55
N SER A 97 4.01 4.42 -15.78
CA SER A 97 3.45 3.78 -16.98
C SER A 97 3.87 2.31 -17.10
N HIS A 98 3.14 1.52 -17.90
CA HIS A 98 3.50 0.14 -18.20
C HIS A 98 4.92 0.00 -18.78
N ASP A 99 5.37 0.95 -19.60
CA ASP A 99 6.77 1.01 -20.07
C ASP A 99 7.74 1.23 -18.88
N THR A 100 7.45 2.19 -18.01
CA THR A 100 8.28 2.48 -16.82
C THR A 100 8.38 1.27 -15.89
N LEU A 101 7.27 0.54 -15.71
CA LEU A 101 7.23 -0.71 -14.95
C LEU A 101 8.10 -1.77 -15.64
N GLY A 102 7.84 -2.03 -16.93
CA GLY A 102 8.56 -3.03 -17.73
C GLY A 102 10.07 -2.80 -17.76
N ASP A 103 10.51 -1.58 -18.08
CA ASP A 103 11.92 -1.19 -18.11
C ASP A 103 12.58 -1.33 -16.73
N THR A 104 11.90 -0.91 -15.66
CA THR A 104 12.44 -1.05 -14.29
C THR A 104 12.66 -2.52 -13.95
N PHE A 105 11.68 -3.39 -14.20
CA PHE A 105 11.81 -4.82 -13.93
C PHE A 105 12.74 -5.57 -14.90
N ALA A 106 12.94 -5.05 -16.12
CA ALA A 106 13.91 -5.59 -17.08
C ALA A 106 15.37 -5.27 -16.68
N MET A 107 15.62 -4.11 -16.08
CA MET A 107 16.95 -3.68 -15.62
C MET A 107 17.36 -4.27 -14.26
N LEU A 108 16.39 -4.73 -13.45
CA LEU A 108 16.65 -5.19 -12.09
C LEU A 108 17.41 -6.51 -12.02
N ASP A 109 18.30 -6.58 -11.03
CA ASP A 109 18.92 -7.84 -10.61
C ASP A 109 17.84 -8.76 -10.03
N ARG A 110 17.62 -9.89 -10.70
CA ARG A 110 16.58 -10.86 -10.37
C ARG A 110 16.84 -11.58 -9.06
N GLU A 111 18.12 -11.78 -8.71
CA GLU A 111 18.50 -12.47 -7.48
C GLU A 111 18.30 -11.54 -6.29
N GLN A 112 18.80 -10.30 -6.35
CA GLN A 112 18.57 -9.29 -5.32
C GLN A 112 17.07 -9.03 -5.10
N PHE A 113 16.30 -8.87 -6.18
CA PHE A 113 14.85 -8.69 -6.09
C PHE A 113 14.15 -9.90 -5.44
N SER A 114 14.49 -11.12 -5.87
CA SER A 114 13.90 -12.33 -5.31
C SER A 114 14.25 -12.53 -3.83
N GLN A 115 15.49 -12.23 -3.43
CA GLN A 115 15.92 -12.33 -2.03
C GLN A 115 15.20 -11.29 -1.16
N GLY A 116 15.15 -10.01 -1.58
CA GLY A 116 14.42 -8.96 -0.87
C GLY A 116 12.92 -9.28 -0.71
N PHE A 117 12.28 -9.79 -1.77
CA PHE A 117 10.89 -10.22 -1.72
C PHE A 117 10.66 -11.42 -0.79
N LEU A 118 11.51 -12.46 -0.86
CA LEU A 118 11.41 -13.63 0.02
C LEU A 118 11.62 -13.24 1.49
N ASN A 119 12.63 -12.41 1.79
CA ASN A 119 12.89 -11.93 3.14
C ASN A 119 11.70 -11.13 3.68
N TRP A 120 11.12 -10.23 2.88
CA TRP A 120 9.93 -9.46 3.25
C TRP A 120 8.71 -10.35 3.55
N VAL A 121 8.46 -11.37 2.74
CA VAL A 121 7.33 -12.32 2.97
C VAL A 121 7.60 -13.23 4.18
N GLN A 122 8.84 -13.67 4.38
CA GLN A 122 9.23 -14.54 5.51
C GLN A 122 9.25 -13.79 6.86
N ALA A 123 9.48 -12.47 6.86
CA ALA A 123 9.38 -11.63 8.04
C ALA A 123 7.95 -11.52 8.62
N GLY A 124 6.94 -11.97 7.85
CA GLY A 124 5.61 -12.43 8.28
C GLY A 124 5.05 -11.87 9.59
N HIS A 125 4.24 -10.82 9.49
CA HIS A 125 3.45 -10.24 10.58
C HIS A 125 2.05 -10.86 10.71
#